data_AF-A0A9R1BHF5-F1
#
_entry.id   AF-A0A9R1BHF5-F1
#
_cell.length_a   1.000
_cell.length_b   1.000
_cell.length_c   1.000
_cell.angle_alpha   90.00
_cell.angle_beta   90.00
_cell.angle_gamma   90.00
#
_symmetry.space_group_name_H-M   'P 1'
#
loop_
_entity.id
_entity.type
_entity.pdbx_description
1 polymer ?
#
loop_
_entity_poly.entity_id
_entity_poly.type
_entity_poly.pdbx_seq_one_letter_code
_entity_poly.pdbx_strand_id
1 'polypeptide(L)'
;MDIHIWYTLLSALVGGVMGARGRLGEIRSIEMLHKRFESFPEAFAKTLSPQRISSRPVPQDSEAATKMYASIFSPFWNEIIKSLREEDYISNREMDLLMMPSNCGTLRLVQWPLFLLTSKIMLANDYASDCKDSQKELWHRISKDEYMAYAVKECYYSAERILKSIVDGEGKLWVERLFQYLNESIERDSLLVTINLKKLQLVQSRLTGLTGLLIRDETADRKAGVTKALRELYEVVTHEFLAPNLREEFDTWQLLLRARNDGRLFSNILWPNDLEMKEQVKRLHLLLTVKDSAANIPKNLEAQRRLQFFTNSLFMDMPEAKPVSEMIPFCVFTPYYSETVLYSMSELCVDNEDGISILFYLQKIFPDEWANFLERIGRGESSEEDFKESPSDTLELRFWVSYRGQTLARTVRGMMYYRRALMLQSYLEKRYLGGIEDGYSALEYIDTQGYQLSPDARAQADLKFTYVVSCQIYGQQKQRKAPEAADIALLLQEMRPFGLLSYMKRMVYRVMGKL
;
A
#
# COMPACT_ATOMS: atom_id res chain seq x y z
N MET A 1 4.25 51.58 -10.42
CA MET A 1 4.86 50.30 -10.85
C MET A 1 5.73 49.67 -9.76
N ASP A 2 6.32 50.42 -8.81
CA ASP A 2 7.17 49.83 -7.76
C ASP A 2 6.46 49.17 -6.57
N ILE A 3 5.36 49.73 -6.06
CA ILE A 3 4.72 49.22 -4.82
C ILE A 3 4.18 47.79 -4.98
N HIS A 4 3.66 47.43 -6.16
CA HIS A 4 3.18 46.08 -6.42
C HIS A 4 4.32 45.05 -6.50
N ILE A 5 5.47 45.45 -7.03
CA ILE A 5 6.67 44.59 -7.06
C ILE A 5 7.18 44.39 -5.64
N TRP A 6 7.30 45.46 -4.85
CA TRP A 6 7.69 45.38 -3.44
C TRP A 6 6.71 44.58 -2.59
N TYR A 7 5.41 44.77 -2.78
CA TYR A 7 4.37 43.98 -2.11
C TYR A 7 4.47 42.50 -2.48
N THR A 8 4.71 42.18 -3.75
CA THR A 8 4.85 40.79 -4.21
C THR A 8 6.10 40.13 -3.61
N LEU A 9 7.25 40.82 -3.63
CA LEU A 9 8.49 40.33 -3.05
C LEU A 9 8.40 40.19 -1.52
N LEU A 10 7.84 41.18 -0.83
CA LEU A 10 7.67 41.15 0.61
C LEU A 10 6.65 40.08 1.02
N SER A 11 5.54 39.93 0.30
CA SER A 11 4.55 38.88 0.56
C SER A 11 5.13 37.50 0.32
N ALA A 12 5.96 37.32 -0.71
CA ALA A 12 6.67 36.07 -0.94
C ALA A 12 7.69 35.78 0.18
N LEU A 13 8.43 36.79 0.65
CA LEU A 13 9.39 36.62 1.75
C LEU A 13 8.68 36.33 3.08
N VAL A 14 7.67 37.10 3.43
CA VAL A 14 6.86 36.89 4.64
C VAL A 14 6.15 35.54 4.58
N GLY A 15 5.57 35.19 3.43
CA GLY A 15 4.96 33.87 3.19
C GLY A 15 5.99 32.74 3.30
N GLY A 16 7.22 32.94 2.82
CA GLY A 16 8.33 31.99 2.97
C GLY A 16 8.77 31.82 4.42
N VAL A 17 8.89 32.90 5.19
CA VAL A 17 9.24 32.88 6.62
C VAL A 17 8.13 32.22 7.45
N MET A 18 6.87 32.59 7.20
CA MET A 18 5.71 31.95 7.85
C MET A 18 5.61 30.48 7.46
N GLY A 19 5.87 30.15 6.20
CA GLY A 19 5.94 28.78 5.70
C GLY A 19 6.99 27.96 6.42
N ALA A 20 8.22 28.46 6.50
CA ALA A 20 9.31 27.80 7.22
C ALA A 20 9.00 27.64 8.72
N ARG A 21 8.41 28.66 9.36
CA ARG A 21 8.00 28.59 10.77
C ARG A 21 6.90 27.55 11.00
N GLY A 22 5.98 27.40 10.06
CA GLY A 22 4.94 26.37 10.07
C GLY A 22 5.38 25.00 9.53
N ARG A 23 6.68 24.81 9.25
CA ARG A 23 7.25 23.60 8.63
C ARG A 23 6.57 23.19 7.31
N LEU A 24 6.01 24.17 6.59
CA LEU A 24 5.37 23.97 5.30
C LEU A 24 6.44 23.68 4.23
N GLY A 25 6.34 22.50 3.60
CA GLY A 25 7.22 22.11 2.51
C GLY A 25 8.63 21.70 2.95
N GLU A 26 8.77 21.05 4.11
CA GLU A 26 10.02 20.39 4.51
C GLU A 26 10.36 19.20 3.60
N ILE A 27 9.34 18.51 3.07
CA ILE A 27 9.50 17.40 2.13
C ILE A 27 9.19 17.90 0.73
N ARG A 28 10.23 18.10 -0.08
CA ARG A 28 10.14 18.70 -1.42
C ARG A 28 10.41 17.73 -2.57
N SER A 29 10.84 16.51 -2.25
CA SER A 29 11.13 15.48 -3.24
C SER A 29 10.78 14.10 -2.69
N ILE A 30 10.62 13.15 -3.60
CA ILE A 30 10.42 11.74 -3.26
C ILE A 30 11.61 11.17 -2.48
N GLU A 31 12.84 11.61 -2.78
CA GLU A 31 14.03 11.22 -2.01
C GLU A 31 13.97 11.68 -0.54
N MET A 32 13.48 12.89 -0.29
CA MET A 32 13.28 13.37 1.09
C MET A 32 12.16 12.59 1.79
N LEU A 33 11.11 12.23 1.06
CA LEU A 33 10.02 11.38 1.58
C LEU A 33 10.58 10.03 2.02
N HIS A 34 11.45 9.41 1.21
CA HIS A 34 12.08 8.12 1.53
C HIS A 34 12.92 8.21 2.80
N LYS A 35 13.78 9.23 2.90
CA LYS A 35 14.67 9.42 4.06
C LYS A 35 13.92 9.68 5.36
N ARG A 36 12.71 10.23 5.29
CA ARG A 36 11.90 10.58 6.48
C ARG A 36 10.81 9.56 6.80
N PHE A 37 10.64 8.53 5.98
CA PHE A 37 9.47 7.66 6.09
C PHE A 37 9.33 7.01 7.47
N GLU A 38 10.44 6.64 8.10
CA GLU A 38 10.44 6.06 9.45
C GLU A 38 9.84 6.97 10.53
N SER A 39 9.89 8.29 10.32
CA SER A 39 9.29 9.27 11.25
C SER A 39 7.78 9.48 11.05
N PHE A 40 7.21 9.04 9.92
CA PHE A 40 5.79 9.28 9.61
C PHE A 40 4.82 8.57 10.54
N PRO A 41 5.02 7.28 10.91
CA PRO A 41 4.11 6.61 11.82
C PRO A 41 4.01 7.29 13.18
N GLU A 42 5.14 7.71 13.74
CA GLU A 42 5.18 8.42 15.02
C GLU A 42 4.51 9.81 14.90
N ALA A 43 4.82 10.58 13.86
CA ALA A 43 4.19 11.88 13.62
C ALA A 43 2.67 11.74 13.43
N PHE A 44 2.22 10.75 12.66
CA PHE A 44 0.81 10.45 12.49
C PHE A 44 0.12 10.11 13.82
N ALA A 45 0.73 9.23 14.62
CA ALA A 45 0.17 8.82 15.89
C ALA A 45 0.09 9.97 16.90
N LYS A 46 1.04 10.91 16.88
CA LYS A 46 1.04 12.07 17.77
C LYS A 46 0.08 13.18 17.34
N THR A 47 -0.08 13.37 16.03
CA THR A 47 -0.80 14.53 15.49
C THR A 47 -2.24 14.22 15.08
N LEU A 48 -2.48 13.05 14.48
CA LEU A 48 -3.75 12.70 13.81
C LEU A 48 -4.51 11.53 14.46
N SER A 49 -3.91 10.86 15.44
CA SER A 49 -4.57 9.83 16.23
C SER A 49 -5.15 10.46 17.50
N PRO A 50 -6.47 10.37 17.77
CA PRO A 50 -7.04 10.93 18.99
C PRO A 50 -6.36 10.38 20.24
N GLN A 51 -6.19 11.22 21.27
CA GLN A 51 -5.48 10.86 22.52
C GLN A 51 -6.00 9.58 23.20
N ARG A 52 -7.27 9.18 22.97
CA ARG A 52 -7.84 7.92 23.47
C ARG A 52 -7.16 6.67 22.89
N ILE A 53 -6.49 6.78 21.75
CA ILE A 53 -5.66 5.72 21.14
C ILE A 53 -4.24 5.73 21.73
N SER A 54 -3.74 6.90 22.16
CA SER A 54 -2.40 7.12 22.70
C SER A 54 -2.26 6.92 24.22
N SER A 55 -3.35 6.68 24.96
CA SER A 55 -3.31 6.52 26.42
C SER A 55 -2.74 5.17 26.90
N ARG A 56 -2.16 4.37 26.01
CA ARG A 56 -1.46 3.13 26.36
C ARG A 56 -0.01 3.44 26.73
N PRO A 57 0.57 2.70 27.70
CA PRO A 57 1.98 2.85 28.02
C PRO A 57 2.81 2.53 26.77
N VAL A 58 3.53 3.53 26.26
CA VAL A 58 4.49 3.34 25.18
C VAL A 58 5.56 2.36 25.68
N PRO A 59 5.88 1.29 24.92
CA PRO A 59 6.95 0.38 25.30
C PRO A 59 8.25 1.15 25.60
N GLN A 60 8.96 0.77 26.66
CA GLN A 60 10.28 1.34 26.95
C GLN A 60 11.32 0.95 25.88
N ASP A 61 11.08 -0.18 25.20
CA ASP A 61 11.88 -0.63 24.06
C ASP A 61 11.53 0.18 22.81
N SER A 62 12.53 0.83 22.23
CA SER A 62 12.40 1.69 21.05
C SER A 62 11.87 0.92 19.84
N GLU A 63 12.29 -0.34 19.62
CA GLU A 63 11.83 -1.10 18.46
C GLU A 63 10.35 -1.49 18.59
N ALA A 64 9.92 -1.86 19.79
CA ALA A 64 8.53 -2.18 20.08
C ALA A 64 7.62 -0.94 19.95
N ALA A 65 8.10 0.23 20.35
CA ALA A 65 7.39 1.49 20.17
C ALA A 65 7.24 1.85 18.68
N THR A 66 8.31 1.76 17.89
CA THR A 66 8.25 1.98 16.43
C THR A 66 7.27 1.02 15.75
N LYS A 67 7.27 -0.25 16.15
CA LYS A 67 6.33 -1.26 15.63
C LYS A 67 4.88 -0.93 15.98
N MET A 68 4.62 -0.44 17.19
CA MET A 68 3.28 0.01 17.59
C MET A 68 2.81 1.20 16.74
N TYR A 69 3.66 2.20 16.51
CA TYR A 69 3.29 3.32 15.65
C TYR A 69 3.07 2.89 14.19
N ALA A 70 3.93 2.00 13.69
CA ALA A 70 3.81 1.43 12.34
C ALA A 70 2.48 0.69 12.14
N SER A 71 2.00 -0.07 13.13
CA SER A 71 0.71 -0.75 13.04
C SER A 71 -0.50 0.19 13.10
N ILE A 72 -0.36 1.34 13.77
CA ILE A 72 -1.37 2.40 13.75
C ILE A 72 -1.44 3.09 12.40
N PHE A 73 -0.28 3.33 11.79
CA PHE A 73 -0.15 4.06 10.54
C PHE A 73 -0.49 3.22 9.30
N SER A 74 -0.12 1.93 9.27
CA SER A 74 -0.24 1.10 8.08
C SER A 74 -1.65 1.04 7.46
N PRO A 75 -2.76 0.93 8.22
CA PRO A 75 -4.10 0.88 7.63
C PRO A 75 -4.46 2.19 6.93
N PHE A 76 -4.05 3.33 7.51
CA PHE A 76 -4.29 4.65 6.94
C PHE A 76 -3.46 4.89 5.68
N TRP A 77 -2.16 4.56 5.75
CA TRP A 77 -1.27 4.63 4.60
C TRP A 77 -1.77 3.79 3.43
N ASN A 78 -2.17 2.55 3.70
CA ASN A 78 -2.67 1.63 2.68
C ASN A 78 -3.94 2.13 2.00
N GLU A 79 -4.83 2.83 2.70
CA GLU A 79 -6.01 3.45 2.06
C GLU A 79 -5.64 4.62 1.14
N ILE A 80 -4.60 5.40 1.47
CA ILE A 80 -4.07 6.41 0.55
C ILE A 80 -3.57 5.74 -0.72
N ILE A 81 -2.77 4.67 -0.59
CA ILE A 81 -2.23 3.94 -1.75
C ILE A 81 -3.34 3.33 -2.60
N LYS A 82 -4.36 2.72 -1.97
CA LYS A 82 -5.54 2.20 -2.67
C LYS A 82 -6.30 3.30 -3.41
N SER A 83 -6.49 4.47 -2.80
CA SER A 83 -7.13 5.61 -3.47
C SER A 83 -6.32 6.08 -4.70
N LEU A 84 -4.99 6.13 -4.59
CA LEU A 84 -4.14 6.47 -5.74
C LEU A 84 -4.28 5.45 -6.87
N ARG A 85 -4.42 4.15 -6.53
CA ARG A 85 -4.65 3.09 -7.51
C ARG A 85 -6.03 3.17 -8.16
N GLU A 86 -7.09 3.40 -7.38
CA GLU A 86 -8.47 3.59 -7.85
C GLU A 86 -8.62 4.82 -8.75
N GLU A 87 -7.72 5.80 -8.63
CA GLU A 87 -7.65 6.99 -9.48
C GLU A 87 -6.75 6.81 -10.71
N ASP A 88 -6.14 5.64 -10.86
CA ASP A 88 -5.22 5.28 -11.94
C ASP A 88 -3.91 6.08 -11.96
N TYR A 89 -3.49 6.66 -10.81
CA TYR A 89 -2.20 7.35 -10.71
C TYR A 89 -1.02 6.40 -10.53
N ILE A 90 -1.26 5.18 -10.03
CA ILE A 90 -0.22 4.17 -9.84
C ILE A 90 -0.67 2.84 -10.45
N SER A 91 0.29 2.02 -10.86
CA SER A 91 0.05 0.65 -11.35
C SER A 91 -0.21 -0.34 -10.21
N ASN A 92 -0.69 -1.56 -10.51
CA ASN A 92 -0.80 -2.62 -9.50
C ASN A 92 0.57 -2.97 -8.91
N ARG A 93 1.62 -2.94 -9.74
CA ARG A 93 3.00 -3.15 -9.30
C ARG A 93 3.45 -2.08 -8.32
N GLU A 94 3.21 -0.79 -8.62
CA GLU A 94 3.56 0.28 -7.68
C GLU A 94 2.74 0.21 -6.40
N MET A 95 1.46 -0.15 -6.48
CA MET A 95 0.63 -0.41 -5.31
C MET A 95 1.26 -1.50 -4.42
N ASP A 96 1.64 -2.65 -4.99
CA ASP A 96 2.29 -3.74 -4.25
C ASP A 96 3.59 -3.29 -3.55
N LEU A 97 4.33 -2.35 -4.14
CA LEU A 97 5.58 -1.82 -3.57
C LEU A 97 5.34 -0.77 -2.48
N LEU A 98 4.30 0.05 -2.63
CA LEU A 98 3.95 1.14 -1.73
C LEU A 98 3.18 0.67 -0.49
N MET A 99 2.43 -0.42 -0.59
CA MET A 99 1.65 -0.96 0.53
C MET A 99 2.56 -1.36 1.70
N MET A 100 2.11 -1.01 2.92
CA MET A 100 2.77 -1.32 4.18
C MET A 100 2.11 -2.56 4.82
N PRO A 101 2.87 -3.57 5.24
CA PRO A 101 2.32 -4.66 6.04
C PRO A 101 1.68 -4.13 7.32
N SER A 102 0.70 -4.87 7.86
CA SER A 102 -0.07 -4.44 9.03
C SER A 102 0.77 -4.23 10.29
N ASN A 103 1.99 -4.79 10.34
CA ASN A 103 2.87 -4.77 11.51
C ASN A 103 2.24 -5.33 12.80
N CYS A 104 1.07 -5.97 12.71
CA CYS A 104 0.38 -6.65 13.81
C CYS A 104 0.78 -8.13 13.91
N GLY A 105 1.55 -8.63 12.94
CA GLY A 105 1.98 -10.01 12.86
C GLY A 105 3.06 -10.39 13.89
N THR A 106 3.44 -11.66 13.84
CA THR A 106 4.36 -12.32 14.78
C THR A 106 5.82 -11.91 14.65
N LEU A 107 6.23 -11.36 13.50
CA LEU A 107 7.60 -10.87 13.31
C LEU A 107 7.89 -9.73 14.26
N ARG A 108 8.99 -9.79 15.03
CA ARG A 108 9.31 -8.76 16.04
C ARG A 108 9.75 -7.42 15.46
N LEU A 109 10.15 -7.40 14.19
CA LEU A 109 10.63 -6.20 13.49
C LEU A 109 9.51 -5.44 12.78
N VAL A 110 9.77 -4.16 12.48
CA VAL A 110 8.91 -3.32 11.63
C VAL A 110 9.13 -3.70 10.17
N GLN A 111 8.07 -4.12 9.50
CA GLN A 111 8.10 -4.38 8.06
C GLN A 111 7.72 -3.09 7.32
N TRP A 112 8.72 -2.48 6.69
CA TRP A 112 8.57 -1.26 5.91
C TRP A 112 8.04 -1.56 4.49
N PRO A 113 7.36 -0.62 3.81
CA PRO A 113 6.99 -0.79 2.41
C PRO A 113 8.18 -1.19 1.51
N LEU A 114 7.94 -2.04 0.50
CA LEU A 114 9.01 -2.59 -0.33
C LEU A 114 9.74 -1.51 -1.15
N PHE A 115 9.09 -0.40 -1.48
CA PHE A 115 9.72 0.71 -2.21
C PHE A 115 10.93 1.30 -1.46
N LEU A 116 11.00 1.17 -0.13
CA LEU A 116 12.16 1.59 0.68
C LEU A 116 13.26 0.53 0.71
N LEU A 117 12.90 -0.73 0.47
CA LEU A 117 13.76 -1.91 0.56
C LEU A 117 14.30 -2.36 -0.80
N THR A 118 13.90 -1.70 -1.91
CA THR A 118 14.29 -2.17 -3.26
C THR A 118 15.80 -2.17 -3.44
N SER A 119 16.29 -3.21 -4.12
CA SER A 119 17.73 -3.45 -4.38
C SER A 119 18.63 -3.58 -3.14
N LYS A 120 18.13 -3.40 -1.92
CA LYS A 120 18.93 -3.48 -0.68
C LYS A 120 19.49 -4.88 -0.44
N ILE A 121 18.71 -5.93 -0.72
CA ILE A 121 19.18 -7.32 -0.60
C ILE A 121 20.30 -7.61 -1.60
N MET A 122 20.22 -7.07 -2.82
CA MET A 122 21.25 -7.26 -3.84
C MET A 122 22.56 -6.61 -3.40
N LEU A 123 22.49 -5.36 -2.93
CA LEU A 123 23.65 -4.64 -2.39
C LEU A 123 24.24 -5.33 -1.16
N ALA A 124 23.41 -5.84 -0.26
CA ALA A 124 23.86 -6.62 0.89
C ALA A 124 24.57 -7.91 0.47
N ASN A 125 24.11 -8.56 -0.60
CA ASN A 125 24.76 -9.73 -1.16
C ASN A 125 26.11 -9.41 -1.80
N ASP A 126 26.25 -8.26 -2.47
CA ASP A 126 27.53 -7.79 -3.00
C ASP A 126 28.53 -7.51 -1.86
N TYR A 127 28.07 -6.89 -0.76
CA TYR A 127 28.89 -6.73 0.44
C TYR A 127 29.28 -8.06 1.07
N ALA A 128 28.38 -9.05 1.06
CA ALA A 128 28.65 -10.37 1.60
C ALA A 128 29.64 -11.18 0.74
N SER A 129 29.56 -11.09 -0.60
CA SER A 129 30.47 -11.80 -1.50
C SER A 129 31.90 -11.27 -1.44
N ASP A 130 32.04 -9.96 -1.25
CA ASP A 130 33.33 -9.26 -1.16
C ASP A 130 33.88 -9.18 0.26
N CYS A 131 33.16 -9.75 1.24
CA CYS A 131 33.55 -9.71 2.64
C CYS A 131 34.86 -10.46 2.88
N LYS A 132 35.89 -9.72 3.27
CA LYS A 132 37.18 -10.24 3.80
C LYS A 132 37.35 -9.95 5.28
N ASP A 133 36.44 -9.16 5.84
CA ASP A 133 36.49 -8.60 7.19
C ASP A 133 35.66 -9.45 8.16
N SER A 134 35.64 -9.05 9.45
CA SER A 134 34.85 -9.73 10.48
C SER A 134 33.33 -9.58 10.27
N GLN A 135 32.55 -10.47 10.89
CA GLN A 135 31.07 -10.40 10.92
C GLN A 135 30.57 -9.02 11.37
N LYS A 136 31.23 -8.42 12.38
CA LYS A 136 30.86 -7.11 12.93
C LYS A 136 31.05 -5.99 11.91
N GLU A 137 32.15 -6.02 11.16
CA GLU A 137 32.43 -5.03 10.14
C GLU A 137 31.46 -5.14 8.96
N LEU A 138 31.14 -6.37 8.53
CA LEU A 138 30.11 -6.60 7.52
C LEU A 138 28.76 -6.05 7.97
N TRP A 139 28.34 -6.40 9.19
CA TRP A 139 27.08 -5.92 9.74
C TRP A 139 27.07 -4.39 9.91
N HIS A 140 28.18 -3.79 10.31
CA HIS A 140 28.33 -2.34 10.41
C HIS A 140 28.16 -1.66 9.05
N ARG A 141 28.71 -2.24 7.97
CA ARG A 141 28.50 -1.72 6.60
C ARG A 141 27.05 -1.82 6.15
N ILE A 142 26.39 -2.94 6.40
CA ILE A 142 24.96 -3.13 6.12
C ILE A 142 24.12 -2.13 6.93
N SER A 143 24.49 -1.91 8.19
CA SER A 143 23.74 -1.04 9.12
C SER A 143 23.95 0.45 8.88
N LYS A 144 24.85 0.87 7.98
CA LYS A 144 24.94 2.28 7.57
C LYS A 144 23.68 2.78 6.87
N ASP A 145 22.93 1.85 6.29
CA ASP A 145 21.62 2.09 5.67
C ASP A 145 20.58 1.32 6.47
N GLU A 146 19.79 2.04 7.27
CA GLU A 146 18.81 1.46 8.19
C GLU A 146 17.83 0.53 7.45
N TYR A 147 17.35 0.94 6.27
CA TYR A 147 16.46 0.13 5.44
C TYR A 147 17.15 -1.14 4.90
N MET A 148 18.46 -1.12 4.68
CA MET A 148 19.21 -2.32 4.29
C MET A 148 19.28 -3.34 5.41
N ALA A 149 19.53 -2.89 6.65
CA ALA A 149 19.49 -3.76 7.82
C ALA A 149 18.09 -4.36 8.04
N TYR A 150 17.03 -3.57 7.90
CA TYR A 150 15.65 -4.07 7.94
C TYR A 150 15.37 -5.10 6.85
N ALA A 151 15.78 -4.85 5.60
CA ALA A 151 15.59 -5.78 4.50
C ALA A 151 16.26 -7.14 4.78
N VAL A 152 17.51 -7.14 5.25
CA VAL A 152 18.25 -8.38 5.56
C VAL A 152 17.58 -9.15 6.70
N LYS A 153 17.22 -8.48 7.80
CA LYS A 153 16.49 -9.10 8.92
C LYS A 153 15.15 -9.67 8.45
N GLU A 154 14.36 -8.89 7.72
CA GLU A 154 13.05 -9.30 7.22
C GLU A 154 13.16 -10.52 6.29
N CYS A 155 14.13 -10.52 5.38
CA CYS A 155 14.37 -11.64 4.47
C CYS A 155 14.67 -12.92 5.26
N TYR A 156 15.53 -12.85 6.28
CA TYR A 156 15.89 -13.98 7.13
C TYR A 156 14.67 -14.57 7.85
N TYR A 157 13.92 -13.74 8.60
CA TYR A 157 12.78 -14.23 9.36
C TYR A 157 11.59 -14.63 8.48
N SER A 158 11.39 -13.97 7.33
CA SER A 158 10.35 -14.37 6.39
C SER A 158 10.67 -15.70 5.73
N ALA A 159 11.94 -15.94 5.37
CA ALA A 159 12.38 -17.23 4.87
C ALA A 159 12.19 -18.33 5.93
N GLU A 160 12.56 -18.08 7.19
CA GLU A 160 12.33 -19.02 8.29
C GLU A 160 10.85 -19.39 8.43
N ARG A 161 9.98 -18.38 8.48
CA ARG A 161 8.54 -18.58 8.67
C ARG A 161 7.91 -19.34 7.51
N ILE A 162 8.21 -18.95 6.27
CA ILE A 162 7.68 -19.60 5.07
C ILE A 162 8.19 -21.04 4.97
N LEU A 163 9.48 -21.27 5.21
CA LEU A 163 10.03 -22.62 5.17
C LEU A 163 9.41 -23.50 6.25
N LYS A 164 9.26 -23.02 7.49
CA LYS A 164 8.62 -23.78 8.58
C LYS A 164 7.14 -24.10 8.31
N SER A 165 6.44 -23.24 7.58
CA SER A 165 5.01 -23.45 7.30
C SER A 165 4.75 -24.44 6.17
N ILE A 166 5.63 -24.52 5.16
CA ILE A 166 5.37 -25.31 3.95
C ILE A 166 5.82 -26.77 4.05
N VAL A 167 6.75 -27.08 4.96
CA VAL A 167 7.31 -28.43 5.13
C VAL A 167 6.77 -29.10 6.38
N ASP A 168 6.62 -30.42 6.35
CA ASP A 168 6.25 -31.25 7.49
C ASP A 168 7.33 -32.28 7.84
N GLY A 169 7.07 -33.08 8.88
CA GLY A 169 7.89 -34.23 9.27
C GLY A 169 9.39 -33.92 9.37
N GLU A 170 10.19 -34.70 8.66
CA GLU A 170 11.65 -34.57 8.63
C GLU A 170 12.12 -33.26 7.99
N GLY A 171 11.37 -32.72 7.02
CA GLY A 171 11.67 -31.43 6.40
C GLY A 171 11.57 -30.27 7.41
N LYS A 172 10.57 -30.33 8.30
CA LYS A 172 10.38 -29.32 9.36
C LYS A 172 11.52 -29.35 10.37
N LEU A 173 11.93 -30.54 10.79
CA LEU A 173 13.05 -30.72 11.70
C LEU A 173 14.36 -30.19 11.09
N TRP A 174 14.58 -30.37 9.78
CA TRP A 174 15.72 -29.77 9.09
C TRP A 174 15.68 -28.24 9.14
N VAL A 175 14.55 -27.61 8.82
CA VAL A 175 14.40 -26.14 8.87
C VAL A 175 14.65 -25.63 10.30
N GLU A 176 14.00 -26.22 11.30
CA GLU A 176 14.15 -25.81 12.71
C GLU A 176 15.61 -25.86 13.17
N ARG A 177 16.30 -26.96 12.85
CA ARG A 177 17.70 -27.14 13.24
C ARG A 177 18.65 -26.22 12.49
N LEU A 178 18.41 -25.99 11.18
CA LEU A 178 19.17 -25.04 10.37
C LEU A 178 19.11 -23.63 10.99
N PHE A 179 17.90 -23.13 11.25
CA PHE A 179 17.73 -21.79 11.80
C PHE A 179 18.23 -21.70 13.24
N GLN A 180 18.15 -22.77 14.04
CA GLN A 180 18.80 -22.82 15.35
C GLN A 180 20.31 -22.63 15.25
N TYR A 181 21.01 -23.38 14.39
CA TYR A 181 22.46 -23.22 14.21
C TYR A 181 22.85 -21.83 13.71
N LEU A 182 22.06 -21.27 12.79
CA LEU A 182 22.30 -19.92 12.30
C LEU A 182 22.12 -18.88 13.42
N ASN A 183 21.06 -18.97 14.22
CA ASN A 183 20.82 -18.08 15.35
C ASN A 183 21.93 -18.17 16.40
N GLU A 184 22.32 -19.39 16.81
CA GLU A 184 23.43 -19.60 17.75
C GLU A 184 24.76 -19.04 17.21
N SER A 185 25.00 -19.16 15.91
CA SER A 185 26.21 -18.62 15.28
C SER A 185 26.21 -17.09 15.21
N ILE A 186 25.04 -16.48 14.95
CA ILE A 186 24.87 -15.02 14.97
C ILE A 186 25.17 -14.50 16.38
N GLU A 187 24.62 -15.13 17.42
CA GLU A 187 24.84 -14.75 18.82
C GLU A 187 26.31 -14.90 19.26
N ARG A 188 27.03 -15.90 18.73
CA ARG A 188 28.44 -16.18 19.04
C ARG A 188 29.43 -15.43 18.14
N ASP A 189 28.97 -14.53 17.26
CA ASP A 189 29.80 -13.83 16.27
C ASP A 189 30.62 -14.77 15.35
N SER A 190 30.12 -15.97 15.07
CA SER A 190 30.83 -17.02 14.34
C SER A 190 30.27 -17.29 12.93
N LEU A 191 29.43 -16.41 12.39
CA LEU A 191 28.69 -16.63 11.15
C LEU A 191 29.61 -16.94 9.96
N LEU A 192 30.74 -16.24 9.86
CA LEU A 192 31.73 -16.46 8.80
C LEU A 192 32.39 -17.84 8.83
N VAL A 193 32.35 -18.51 9.98
CA VAL A 193 32.85 -19.89 10.15
C VAL A 193 31.74 -20.89 9.85
N THR A 194 30.49 -20.54 10.12
CA THR A 194 29.29 -21.38 9.94
C THR A 194 28.81 -21.42 8.50
N ILE A 195 28.91 -20.32 7.75
CA ILE A 195 28.37 -20.20 6.40
C ILE A 195 29.38 -19.67 5.40
N ASN A 196 29.25 -20.12 4.16
CA ASN A 196 29.98 -19.61 3.01
C ASN A 196 29.19 -18.47 2.35
N LEU A 197 29.52 -17.22 2.71
CA LEU A 197 28.86 -16.02 2.18
C LEU A 197 28.90 -15.93 0.64
N LYS A 198 29.92 -16.49 -0.02
CA LYS A 198 30.00 -16.50 -1.50
C LYS A 198 28.88 -17.31 -2.15
N LYS A 199 28.24 -18.22 -1.40
CA LYS A 199 27.12 -19.04 -1.86
C LYS A 199 25.76 -18.42 -1.52
N LEU A 200 25.72 -17.26 -0.86
CA LEU A 200 24.47 -16.59 -0.49
C LEU A 200 23.63 -16.19 -1.71
N GLN A 201 24.26 -15.71 -2.79
CA GLN A 201 23.58 -15.42 -4.05
C GLN A 201 22.92 -16.68 -4.66
N LEU A 202 23.56 -17.85 -4.50
CA LEU A 202 23.00 -19.12 -4.96
C LEU A 202 21.77 -19.51 -4.13
N VAL A 203 21.85 -19.39 -2.79
CA VAL A 203 20.70 -19.61 -1.89
C VAL A 203 19.55 -18.65 -2.24
N GLN A 204 19.85 -17.37 -2.46
CA GLN A 204 18.87 -16.37 -2.87
C GLN A 204 18.15 -16.79 -4.16
N SER A 205 18.89 -17.23 -5.19
CA SER A 205 18.29 -17.64 -6.46
C SER A 205 17.35 -18.84 -6.32
N ARG A 206 17.70 -19.83 -5.48
CA ARG A 206 16.83 -20.98 -5.17
C ARG A 206 15.59 -20.57 -4.39
N LEU A 207 15.73 -19.67 -3.42
CA LEU A 207 14.61 -19.13 -2.65
C LEU A 207 13.66 -18.30 -3.53
N THR A 208 14.19 -17.54 -4.48
CA THR A 208 13.39 -16.82 -5.49
C THR A 208 12.60 -17.78 -6.37
N GLY A 209 13.22 -18.88 -6.82
CA GLY A 209 12.53 -19.92 -7.59
C GLY A 209 11.40 -20.59 -6.79
N LEU A 210 11.65 -20.91 -5.52
CA LEU A 210 10.65 -21.48 -4.61
C LEU A 210 9.46 -20.54 -4.40
N THR A 211 9.72 -19.29 -4.02
CA THR A 211 8.66 -18.30 -3.76
C THR A 211 7.86 -17.98 -5.02
N GLY A 212 8.49 -17.96 -6.20
CA GLY A 212 7.80 -17.74 -7.48
C GLY A 212 6.79 -18.83 -7.83
N LEU A 213 7.01 -20.07 -7.37
CA LEU A 213 6.04 -21.16 -7.51
C LEU A 213 4.90 -21.06 -6.51
N LEU A 214 5.20 -20.66 -5.27
CA LEU A 214 4.23 -20.57 -4.16
C LEU A 214 3.26 -19.39 -4.28
N ILE A 215 3.56 -18.35 -5.08
CA ILE A 215 2.63 -17.22 -5.32
C ILE A 215 1.38 -17.66 -6.09
N ARG A 216 1.48 -18.72 -6.89
CA ARG A 216 0.40 -19.17 -7.77
C ARG A 216 -0.49 -20.19 -7.05
N ASP A 217 -1.69 -20.42 -7.57
CA ASP A 217 -2.59 -21.41 -6.98
C ASP A 217 -2.03 -22.85 -7.10
N GLU A 218 -2.46 -23.73 -6.19
CA GLU A 218 -2.03 -25.12 -6.14
C GLU A 218 -2.47 -25.88 -7.40
N THR A 219 -1.51 -26.52 -8.08
CA THR A 219 -1.77 -27.52 -9.12
C THR A 219 -0.83 -28.70 -8.92
N ALA A 220 -1.20 -29.90 -9.42
CA ALA A 220 -0.37 -31.09 -9.27
C ALA A 220 1.05 -30.90 -9.82
N ASP A 221 1.17 -30.25 -10.98
CA ASP A 221 2.47 -29.93 -11.60
C ASP A 221 3.30 -28.95 -10.76
N ARG A 222 2.65 -27.92 -10.17
CA ARG A 222 3.33 -26.95 -9.31
C ARG A 222 3.75 -27.56 -8.00
N LYS A 223 2.97 -28.49 -7.43
CA LYS A 223 3.36 -29.24 -6.23
C LYS A 223 4.65 -30.03 -6.47
N ALA A 224 4.73 -30.75 -7.59
CA ALA A 224 5.96 -31.42 -8.00
C ALA A 224 7.12 -30.43 -8.21
N GLY A 225 6.85 -29.26 -8.81
CA GLY A 225 7.80 -28.16 -8.95
C GLY A 225 8.32 -27.62 -7.62
N VAL A 226 7.45 -27.42 -6.62
CA VAL A 226 7.82 -26.97 -5.28
C VAL A 226 8.63 -28.03 -4.54
N THR A 227 8.26 -29.31 -4.63
CA THR A 227 9.06 -30.41 -4.07
C THR A 227 10.47 -30.41 -4.66
N LYS A 228 10.58 -30.24 -5.99
CA LYS A 228 11.88 -30.13 -6.66
C LYS A 228 12.67 -28.91 -6.17
N ALA A 229 12.04 -27.73 -6.11
CA ALA A 229 12.68 -26.50 -5.66
C ALA A 229 13.15 -26.60 -4.19
N LEU A 230 12.38 -27.25 -3.31
CA LEU A 230 12.78 -27.51 -1.92
C LEU A 230 13.97 -28.46 -1.82
N ARG A 231 14.02 -29.49 -2.65
CA ARG A 231 15.18 -30.40 -2.71
C ARG A 231 16.44 -29.67 -3.19
N GLU A 232 16.32 -28.86 -4.24
CA GLU A 232 17.44 -28.02 -4.72
C GLU A 232 17.90 -27.02 -3.66
N LEU A 233 16.95 -26.39 -2.95
CA LEU A 233 17.28 -25.47 -1.84
C LEU A 233 17.98 -26.22 -0.71
N TYR A 234 17.47 -27.39 -0.31
CA TYR A 234 18.09 -28.24 0.70
C TYR A 234 19.52 -28.62 0.33
N GLU A 235 19.77 -29.03 -0.92
CA GLU A 235 21.09 -29.44 -1.39
C GLU A 235 22.08 -28.26 -1.37
N VAL A 236 21.66 -27.11 -1.91
CA VAL A 236 22.49 -25.90 -1.91
C VAL A 236 22.78 -25.43 -0.48
N VAL A 237 21.76 -25.37 0.38
CA VAL A 237 21.92 -24.90 1.76
C VAL A 237 22.82 -25.84 2.56
N THR A 238 22.57 -27.14 2.49
CA THR A 238 23.25 -28.12 3.35
C THR A 238 24.67 -28.43 2.85
N HIS A 239 24.89 -28.50 1.53
CA HIS A 239 26.16 -28.97 0.98
C HIS A 239 27.08 -27.87 0.43
N GLU A 240 26.55 -26.70 0.07
CA GLU A 240 27.36 -25.60 -0.46
C GLU A 240 27.42 -24.38 0.47
N PHE A 241 26.32 -24.06 1.16
CA PHE A 241 26.21 -22.86 1.99
C PHE A 241 26.74 -23.09 3.41
N LEU A 242 26.43 -24.22 4.05
CA LEU A 242 26.97 -24.54 5.37
C LEU A 242 28.44 -24.98 5.31
N ALA A 243 29.17 -24.67 6.38
CA ALA A 243 30.54 -25.13 6.56
C ALA A 243 30.64 -26.66 6.74
N PRO A 244 31.81 -27.27 6.44
CA PRO A 244 31.97 -28.73 6.40
C PRO A 244 31.57 -29.45 7.69
N ASN A 245 31.85 -28.86 8.86
CA ASN A 245 31.51 -29.43 10.15
C ASN A 245 29.99 -29.60 10.35
N LEU A 246 29.20 -28.59 9.98
CA LEU A 246 27.74 -28.65 10.08
C LEU A 246 27.15 -29.56 9.01
N ARG A 247 27.75 -29.56 7.82
CA ARG A 247 27.38 -30.50 6.75
C ARG A 247 27.53 -31.95 7.24
N GLU A 248 28.63 -32.29 7.90
CA GLU A 248 28.86 -33.64 8.44
C GLU A 248 27.81 -34.03 9.50
N GLU A 249 27.32 -33.09 10.31
CA GLU A 249 26.22 -33.36 11.25
C GLU A 249 24.90 -33.68 10.54
N PHE A 250 24.56 -32.98 9.46
CA PHE A 250 23.39 -33.31 8.64
C PHE A 250 23.59 -34.63 7.88
N ASP A 251 24.80 -34.90 7.39
CA ASP A 251 25.20 -36.13 6.68
C ASP A 251 25.38 -37.34 7.63
N THR A 252 25.30 -37.16 8.94
CA THR A 252 25.27 -38.27 9.93
C THR A 252 23.91 -38.45 10.57
N TRP A 253 22.98 -37.53 10.32
CA TRP A 253 21.62 -37.60 10.83
C TRP A 253 20.82 -38.67 10.07
N GLN A 254 20.87 -39.91 10.58
CA GLN A 254 20.27 -41.08 9.94
C GLN A 254 18.79 -40.91 9.58
N LEU A 255 18.05 -40.13 10.36
CA LEU A 255 16.62 -39.88 10.13
C LEU A 255 16.40 -39.05 8.85
N LEU A 256 17.18 -37.99 8.63
CA LEU A 256 17.13 -37.21 7.39
C LEU A 256 17.65 -37.99 6.19
N LEU A 257 18.75 -38.73 6.37
CA LEU A 257 19.35 -39.54 5.31
C LEU A 257 18.42 -40.65 4.80
N ARG A 258 17.73 -41.34 5.70
CA ARG A 258 16.71 -42.33 5.34
C ARG A 258 15.53 -41.67 4.62
N ALA A 259 15.04 -40.54 5.14
CA ALA A 259 13.95 -39.80 4.50
C ALA A 259 14.33 -39.29 3.09
N ARG A 260 15.59 -38.88 2.88
CA ARG A 260 16.13 -38.50 1.57
C ARG A 260 16.19 -39.69 0.61
N ASN A 261 16.81 -40.79 1.04
CA ASN A 261 17.01 -41.99 0.21
C ASN A 261 15.69 -42.67 -0.16
N ASP A 262 14.70 -42.62 0.73
CA ASP A 262 13.37 -43.18 0.49
C ASP A 262 12.45 -42.23 -0.28
N GLY A 263 12.94 -41.04 -0.69
CA GLY A 263 12.16 -40.03 -1.41
C GLY A 263 11.04 -39.37 -0.59
N ARG A 264 11.01 -39.61 0.73
CA ARG A 264 10.02 -39.10 1.67
C ARG A 264 10.25 -37.63 2.06
N LEU A 265 11.47 -37.13 1.92
CA LEU A 265 11.80 -35.73 2.20
C LEU A 265 11.05 -34.78 1.23
N PHE A 266 10.28 -33.85 1.81
CA PHE A 266 9.40 -32.90 1.12
C PHE A 266 8.29 -33.55 0.26
N SER A 267 7.92 -34.78 0.58
CA SER A 267 6.85 -35.52 -0.11
C SER A 267 5.46 -34.93 0.15
N ASN A 268 5.24 -34.39 1.34
CA ASN A 268 4.04 -33.66 1.69
C ASN A 268 4.36 -32.17 1.81
N ILE A 269 3.61 -31.34 1.09
CA ILE A 269 3.77 -29.89 1.08
C ILE A 269 2.47 -29.29 1.58
N LEU A 270 2.58 -28.44 2.60
CA LEU A 270 1.50 -27.62 3.09
C LEU A 270 1.45 -26.33 2.27
N TRP A 271 0.49 -26.24 1.35
CA TRP A 271 0.36 -25.04 0.52
C TRP A 271 -0.09 -23.85 1.39
N PRO A 272 0.48 -22.64 1.20
CA PRO A 272 0.03 -21.45 1.91
C PRO A 272 -1.39 -21.07 1.45
N ASN A 273 -2.39 -21.55 2.18
CA ASN A 273 -3.80 -21.27 1.90
C ASN A 273 -4.30 -20.03 2.64
N ASP A 274 -3.66 -19.69 3.76
CA ASP A 274 -3.99 -18.52 4.57
C ASP A 274 -3.60 -17.22 3.85
N LEU A 275 -4.47 -16.20 3.91
CA LEU A 275 -4.23 -14.89 3.26
C LEU A 275 -2.90 -14.25 3.73
N GLU A 276 -2.63 -14.27 5.03
CA GLU A 276 -1.40 -13.70 5.59
C GLU A 276 -0.15 -14.40 5.02
N MET A 277 -0.19 -15.74 4.90
CA MET A 277 0.92 -16.50 4.35
C MET A 277 1.10 -16.26 2.85
N LYS A 278 0.01 -16.16 2.09
CA LYS A 278 0.05 -15.80 0.65
C LYS A 278 0.69 -14.42 0.45
N GLU A 279 0.27 -13.43 1.24
CA GLU A 279 0.86 -12.08 1.21
C GLU A 279 2.34 -12.10 1.60
N GLN A 280 2.72 -12.87 2.62
CA GLN A 280 4.10 -12.98 3.05
C GLN A 280 5.00 -13.62 1.98
N VAL A 281 4.51 -14.66 1.30
CA VAL A 281 5.21 -15.31 0.17
C VAL A 281 5.37 -14.32 -0.99
N LYS A 282 4.29 -13.63 -1.39
CA LYS A 282 4.31 -12.60 -2.43
C LYS A 282 5.32 -11.50 -2.09
N ARG A 283 5.31 -11.05 -0.84
CA ARG A 283 6.20 -10.00 -0.34
C ARG A 283 7.66 -10.43 -0.33
N LEU A 284 7.97 -11.63 0.15
CA LEU A 284 9.35 -12.14 0.12
C LEU A 284 9.83 -12.28 -1.33
N HIS A 285 9.00 -12.78 -2.24
CA HIS A 285 9.36 -12.86 -3.65
C HIS A 285 9.70 -11.49 -4.25
N LEU A 286 8.88 -10.47 -3.98
CA LEU A 286 9.14 -9.10 -4.44
C LEU A 286 10.42 -8.52 -3.81
N LEU A 287 10.63 -8.72 -2.51
CA LEU A 287 11.86 -8.29 -1.82
C LEU A 287 13.12 -8.90 -2.46
N LEU A 288 13.03 -10.14 -2.95
CA LEU A 288 14.13 -10.86 -3.59
C LEU A 288 14.29 -10.58 -5.09
N THR A 289 13.31 -9.98 -5.76
CA THR A 289 13.30 -9.85 -7.24
C THR A 289 13.30 -8.40 -7.72
N VAL A 290 12.78 -7.47 -6.93
CA VAL A 290 12.61 -6.08 -7.34
C VAL A 290 13.96 -5.38 -7.37
N LYS A 291 14.37 -5.01 -8.58
CA LYS A 291 15.60 -4.24 -8.87
C LYS A 291 15.32 -2.79 -9.23
N ASP A 292 14.06 -2.38 -9.17
CA ASP A 292 13.66 -1.02 -9.53
C ASP A 292 14.35 -0.01 -8.61
N SER A 293 14.82 1.10 -9.19
CA SER A 293 15.32 2.22 -8.39
C SER A 293 14.18 2.77 -7.54
N ALA A 294 14.35 2.70 -6.21
CA ALA A 294 13.43 3.29 -5.24
C ALA A 294 13.15 4.77 -5.59
N ALA A 295 14.14 5.48 -6.13
CA ALA A 295 14.09 6.94 -6.33
C ALA A 295 12.92 7.45 -7.19
N ASN A 296 12.23 6.56 -7.94
CA ASN A 296 11.17 6.95 -8.87
C ASN A 296 9.79 6.35 -8.55
N ILE A 297 9.55 5.83 -7.34
CA ILE A 297 8.27 5.21 -6.98
C ILE A 297 7.51 6.09 -5.99
N PRO A 298 6.26 6.53 -6.29
CA PRO A 298 5.56 6.36 -7.57
C PRO A 298 6.10 7.27 -8.68
N LYS A 299 5.96 6.88 -9.94
CA LYS A 299 6.44 7.67 -11.09
C LYS A 299 5.55 8.87 -11.41
N ASN A 300 4.24 8.72 -11.25
CA ASN A 300 3.26 9.73 -11.60
C ASN A 300 3.40 10.99 -10.72
N LEU A 301 3.40 12.16 -11.36
CA LEU A 301 3.63 13.44 -10.70
C LEU A 301 2.50 13.84 -9.75
N GLU A 302 1.26 13.47 -10.06
CA GLU A 302 0.10 13.76 -9.21
C GLU A 302 0.12 12.88 -7.95
N ALA A 303 0.47 11.60 -8.08
CA ALA A 303 0.70 10.72 -6.94
C ALA A 303 1.82 11.27 -6.03
N GLN A 304 2.96 11.67 -6.61
CA GLN A 304 4.05 12.28 -5.85
C GLN A 304 3.59 13.56 -5.13
N ARG A 305 2.85 14.44 -5.81
CA ARG A 305 2.32 15.68 -5.24
C ARG A 305 1.40 15.40 -4.05
N ARG A 306 0.49 14.43 -4.17
CA ARG A 306 -0.46 14.05 -3.10
C ARG A 306 0.25 13.44 -1.89
N LEU A 307 1.21 12.53 -2.12
CA LEU A 307 2.01 11.94 -1.05
C LEU A 307 2.88 13.00 -0.36
N GLN A 308 3.49 13.93 -1.10
CA GLN A 308 4.22 15.06 -0.53
C GLN A 308 3.30 15.96 0.30
N PHE A 309 2.11 16.28 -0.21
CA PHE A 309 1.15 17.11 0.53
C PHE A 309 0.76 16.46 1.87
N PHE A 310 0.40 15.18 1.84
CA PHE A 310 0.07 14.41 3.04
C PHE A 310 1.25 14.33 4.02
N THR A 311 2.44 13.96 3.55
CA THR A 311 3.59 13.79 4.43
C THR A 311 4.04 15.11 5.05
N ASN A 312 3.93 16.23 4.34
CA ASN A 312 4.16 17.55 4.92
C ASN A 312 3.12 17.90 5.99
N SER A 313 1.84 17.52 5.82
CA SER A 313 0.80 17.84 6.81
C SER A 313 1.04 17.17 8.16
N LEU A 314 1.72 16.01 8.21
CA LEU A 314 2.08 15.33 9.45
C LEU A 314 2.99 16.16 10.38
N PHE A 315 3.78 17.08 9.81
CA PHE A 315 4.75 17.90 10.55
C PHE A 315 4.31 19.36 10.71
N MET A 316 3.12 19.70 10.21
CA MET A 316 2.53 21.01 10.46
C MET A 316 2.13 21.15 11.93
N ASP A 317 2.22 22.37 12.43
CA ASP A 317 1.63 22.73 13.72
C ASP A 317 0.10 22.72 13.57
N MET A 318 -0.55 21.72 14.17
CA MET A 318 -2.00 21.52 14.11
C MET A 318 -2.57 21.35 15.53
N PRO A 319 -3.79 21.85 15.81
CA PRO A 319 -4.46 21.58 17.07
C PRO A 319 -4.68 20.08 17.30
N GLU A 320 -4.76 19.67 18.56
CA GLU A 320 -5.00 18.26 18.90
C GLU A 320 -6.29 17.73 18.26
N ALA A 321 -6.17 16.58 17.59
CA ALA A 321 -7.28 15.93 16.92
C ALA A 321 -8.30 15.39 17.94
N LYS A 322 -9.53 15.90 17.85
CA LYS A 322 -10.68 15.32 18.58
C LYS A 322 -11.21 14.10 17.84
N PRO A 323 -11.81 13.12 18.54
CA PRO A 323 -12.50 12.01 17.90
C PRO A 323 -13.56 12.50 16.90
N VAL A 324 -13.83 11.71 15.86
CA VAL A 324 -14.84 12.06 14.84
C VAL A 324 -16.20 12.36 15.47
N SER A 325 -16.57 11.62 16.53
CA SER A 325 -17.83 11.82 17.26
C SER A 325 -17.96 13.22 17.89
N GLU A 326 -16.85 13.87 18.21
CA GLU A 326 -16.77 15.20 18.83
C GLU A 326 -16.50 16.31 17.81
N MET A 327 -16.28 15.97 16.55
CA MET A 327 -16.06 16.94 15.48
C MET A 327 -17.31 17.79 15.21
N ILE A 328 -17.12 19.07 14.88
CA ILE A 328 -18.19 19.96 14.44
C ILE A 328 -18.63 19.55 13.03
N PRO A 329 -19.94 19.34 12.79
CA PRO A 329 -20.43 18.99 11.47
C PRO A 329 -20.32 20.17 10.51
N PHE A 330 -20.10 19.89 9.23
CA PHE A 330 -20.03 20.90 8.18
C PHE A 330 -20.73 20.46 6.90
N CYS A 331 -21.12 21.44 6.08
CA CYS A 331 -21.80 21.23 4.81
C CYS A 331 -21.02 21.91 3.69
N VAL A 332 -20.92 21.24 2.54
CA VAL A 332 -20.37 21.81 1.31
C VAL A 332 -21.48 21.91 0.28
N PHE A 333 -21.55 23.06 -0.39
CA PHE A 333 -22.56 23.35 -1.41
C PHE A 333 -21.89 23.68 -2.74
N THR A 334 -22.22 22.91 -3.78
CA THR A 334 -21.75 23.13 -5.16
C THR A 334 -22.94 23.46 -6.05
N PRO A 335 -23.18 24.75 -6.35
CA PRO A 335 -24.16 25.15 -7.35
C PRO A 335 -23.61 24.93 -8.76
N TYR A 336 -24.48 24.52 -9.69
CA TYR A 336 -24.18 24.49 -11.11
C TYR A 336 -25.46 24.76 -11.93
N TYR A 337 -25.29 25.16 -13.18
CA TYR A 337 -26.40 25.48 -14.09
C TYR A 337 -26.68 24.32 -15.04
N SER A 338 -25.89 24.19 -16.11
CA SER A 338 -26.09 23.25 -17.21
C SER A 338 -24.80 22.59 -17.68
N GLU A 339 -23.78 22.59 -16.84
CA GLU A 339 -22.48 21.97 -17.10
C GLU A 339 -22.64 20.47 -17.38
N THR A 340 -21.88 19.98 -18.35
CA THR A 340 -21.81 18.55 -18.64
C THR A 340 -21.31 17.80 -17.42
N VAL A 341 -22.06 16.78 -17.01
CA VAL A 341 -21.75 16.00 -15.79
C VAL A 341 -20.74 14.91 -16.13
N LEU A 342 -21.06 14.08 -17.13
CA LEU A 342 -20.21 13.02 -17.64
C LEU A 342 -20.15 13.14 -19.15
N TYR A 343 -18.97 12.87 -19.74
CA TYR A 343 -18.88 12.73 -21.19
C TYR A 343 -19.68 11.51 -21.67
N SER A 344 -20.35 11.68 -22.80
CA SER A 344 -20.97 10.60 -23.57
C SER A 344 -19.95 9.97 -24.52
N MET A 345 -20.14 8.69 -24.89
CA MET A 345 -19.25 8.04 -25.87
C MET A 345 -19.21 8.75 -27.23
N SER A 346 -20.32 9.37 -27.64
CA SER A 346 -20.37 10.18 -28.85
C SER A 346 -19.44 11.39 -28.77
N GLU A 347 -19.41 12.10 -27.64
CA GLU A 347 -18.52 13.26 -27.47
C GLU A 347 -17.05 12.85 -27.43
N LEU A 348 -16.73 11.64 -26.95
CA LEU A 348 -15.35 11.17 -26.83
C LEU A 348 -14.69 10.87 -28.17
N CYS A 349 -15.47 10.41 -29.15
CA CYS A 349 -14.98 9.96 -30.45
C CYS A 349 -15.20 10.98 -31.58
N VAL A 350 -15.85 12.11 -31.31
CA VAL A 350 -16.02 13.16 -32.32
C VAL A 350 -14.73 13.96 -32.40
N ASP A 351 -14.18 13.99 -33.60
CA ASP A 351 -13.00 14.78 -33.91
C ASP A 351 -13.33 16.28 -33.93
N ASN A 352 -12.44 17.09 -33.37
CA ASN A 352 -12.50 18.55 -33.51
C ASN A 352 -12.05 18.99 -34.93
N GLU A 353 -11.97 20.30 -35.15
CA GLU A 353 -11.52 20.88 -36.45
C GLU A 353 -10.13 20.42 -36.89
N ASP A 354 -9.28 19.98 -35.95
CA ASP A 354 -7.93 19.48 -36.18
C ASP A 354 -7.86 17.95 -36.34
N GLY A 355 -9.00 17.25 -36.35
CA GLY A 355 -9.03 15.78 -36.43
C GLY A 355 -8.67 15.07 -35.12
N ILE A 356 -8.80 15.75 -33.98
CA ILE A 356 -8.41 15.24 -32.66
C ILE A 356 -9.64 15.02 -31.79
N SER A 357 -9.85 13.78 -31.36
CA SER A 357 -10.89 13.41 -30.40
C SER A 357 -10.48 13.71 -28.95
N ILE A 358 -11.47 13.93 -28.06
CA ILE A 358 -11.21 14.15 -26.62
C ILE A 358 -10.46 12.97 -26.01
N LEU A 359 -10.85 11.75 -26.40
CA LEU A 359 -10.23 10.53 -25.90
C LEU A 359 -8.76 10.45 -26.30
N PHE A 360 -8.45 10.68 -27.58
CA PHE A 360 -7.08 10.68 -28.08
C PHE A 360 -6.23 11.74 -27.38
N TYR A 361 -6.77 12.94 -27.18
CA TYR A 361 -6.08 14.02 -26.47
C TYR A 361 -5.70 13.62 -25.04
N LEU A 362 -6.64 13.04 -24.28
CA LEU A 362 -6.40 12.62 -22.89
C LEU A 362 -5.42 11.45 -22.78
N GLN A 363 -5.47 10.48 -23.70
CA GLN A 363 -4.49 9.40 -23.78
C GLN A 363 -3.06 9.95 -23.99
N LYS A 364 -2.92 11.04 -24.77
CA LYS A 364 -1.62 11.65 -25.04
C LYS A 364 -1.08 12.48 -23.87
N ILE A 365 -1.95 13.11 -23.08
CA ILE A 365 -1.54 13.93 -21.94
C ILE A 365 -1.29 13.08 -20.69
N PHE A 366 -2.04 11.99 -20.51
CA PHE A 366 -1.95 11.10 -19.36
C PHE A 366 -1.63 9.66 -19.78
N PRO A 367 -0.49 9.41 -20.47
CA PRO A 367 -0.17 8.09 -21.01
C PRO A 367 0.07 7.04 -19.92
N ASP A 368 0.65 7.45 -18.79
CA ASP A 368 0.87 6.61 -17.62
C ASP A 368 -0.46 6.26 -16.92
N GLU A 369 -1.33 7.24 -16.72
CA GLU A 369 -2.64 7.01 -16.09
C GLU A 369 -3.58 6.20 -16.98
N TRP A 370 -3.46 6.33 -18.31
CA TRP A 370 -4.18 5.49 -19.26
C TRP A 370 -3.73 4.02 -19.18
N ALA A 371 -2.43 3.76 -19.11
CA ALA A 371 -1.90 2.41 -18.92
C ALA A 371 -2.38 1.79 -17.59
N ASN A 372 -2.39 2.56 -16.50
CA ASN A 372 -2.89 2.10 -15.20
C ASN A 372 -4.40 1.83 -15.21
N PHE A 373 -5.17 2.62 -15.97
CA PHE A 373 -6.60 2.41 -16.18
C PHE A 373 -6.90 1.12 -16.91
N LEU A 374 -6.21 0.90 -18.04
CA LEU A 374 -6.28 -0.34 -18.81
C LEU A 374 -5.96 -1.56 -17.92
N GLU A 375 -4.87 -1.47 -17.16
CA GLU A 375 -4.49 -2.50 -16.17
C GLU A 375 -5.60 -2.75 -15.12
N ARG A 376 -6.34 -1.71 -14.70
CA ARG A 376 -7.38 -1.82 -13.67
C ARG A 376 -8.59 -2.61 -14.15
N ILE A 377 -9.02 -2.34 -15.38
CA ILE A 377 -10.19 -3.00 -15.98
C ILE A 377 -9.84 -4.35 -16.62
N GLY A 378 -8.58 -4.79 -16.52
CA GLY A 378 -8.12 -6.08 -17.04
C GLY A 378 -8.03 -6.13 -18.56
N ARG A 379 -8.01 -4.98 -19.23
CA ARG A 379 -7.80 -4.87 -20.67
C ARG A 379 -6.39 -4.37 -20.88
N GLY A 380 -5.49 -5.18 -21.45
CA GLY A 380 -4.09 -4.80 -21.70
C GLY A 380 -3.98 -3.68 -22.75
N GLU A 381 -3.16 -3.87 -23.78
CA GLU A 381 -3.13 -2.97 -24.94
C GLU A 381 -4.35 -3.22 -25.86
N SER A 382 -5.57 -3.05 -25.34
CA SER A 382 -6.81 -3.20 -26.10
C SER A 382 -7.12 -1.98 -26.96
N SER A 383 -7.78 -2.19 -28.08
CA SER A 383 -8.23 -1.15 -29.01
C SER A 383 -9.49 -0.42 -28.49
N GLU A 384 -9.77 0.77 -29.01
CA GLU A 384 -10.96 1.55 -28.61
C GLU A 384 -12.30 0.86 -28.95
N GLU A 385 -12.29 -0.05 -29.92
CA GLU A 385 -13.47 -0.82 -30.33
C GLU A 385 -13.89 -1.83 -29.24
N ASP A 386 -12.92 -2.31 -28.46
CA ASP A 386 -13.10 -3.33 -27.43
C ASP A 386 -13.95 -2.83 -26.25
N PHE A 387 -13.98 -1.51 -25.99
CA PHE A 387 -14.78 -0.91 -24.92
C PHE A 387 -16.29 -0.92 -25.20
N LYS A 388 -16.68 -0.89 -26.49
CA LYS A 388 -18.09 -0.84 -26.89
C LYS A 388 -18.81 -2.18 -26.64
N GLU A 389 -18.05 -3.26 -26.48
CA GLU A 389 -18.58 -4.60 -26.22
C GLU A 389 -19.04 -4.80 -24.77
N SER A 390 -18.49 -4.02 -23.82
CA SER A 390 -18.84 -4.10 -22.39
C SER A 390 -19.46 -2.78 -21.91
N PRO A 391 -20.74 -2.78 -21.47
CA PRO A 391 -21.36 -1.58 -20.91
C PRO A 391 -20.70 -1.12 -19.60
N SER A 392 -20.08 -2.05 -18.85
CA SER A 392 -19.31 -1.72 -17.64
C SER A 392 -18.05 -0.95 -17.98
N ASP A 393 -17.31 -1.40 -18.99
CA ASP A 393 -16.02 -0.79 -19.38
C ASP A 393 -16.26 0.56 -20.05
N THR A 394 -17.35 0.67 -20.81
CA THR A 394 -17.84 1.94 -21.34
C THR A 394 -18.11 2.94 -20.21
N LEU A 395 -18.73 2.50 -19.11
CA LEU A 395 -19.02 3.39 -17.98
C LEU A 395 -17.73 3.81 -17.24
N GLU A 396 -16.83 2.87 -16.99
CA GLU A 396 -15.51 3.12 -16.41
C GLU A 396 -14.71 4.13 -17.24
N LEU A 397 -14.72 4.00 -18.57
CA LEU A 397 -14.09 4.95 -19.48
C LEU A 397 -14.71 6.34 -19.38
N ARG A 398 -16.05 6.42 -19.38
CA ARG A 398 -16.77 7.70 -19.22
C ARG A 398 -16.39 8.40 -17.91
N PHE A 399 -16.27 7.65 -16.82
CA PHE A 399 -15.80 8.20 -15.54
C PHE A 399 -14.34 8.64 -15.60
N TRP A 400 -13.45 7.80 -16.12
CA TRP A 400 -12.02 8.10 -16.23
C TRP A 400 -11.76 9.39 -17.00
N VAL A 401 -12.43 9.58 -18.13
CA VAL A 401 -12.34 10.80 -18.95
C VAL A 401 -12.98 11.98 -18.21
N SER A 402 -14.16 11.80 -17.62
CA SER A 402 -14.88 12.89 -16.94
C SER A 402 -14.13 13.41 -15.71
N TYR A 403 -13.42 12.55 -14.97
CA TYR A 403 -12.60 13.00 -13.83
C TYR A 403 -11.39 13.85 -14.26
N ARG A 404 -10.97 13.76 -15.53
CA ARG A 404 -9.85 14.53 -16.10
C ARG A 404 -10.31 15.78 -16.86
N GLY A 405 -11.43 15.69 -17.58
CA GLY A 405 -11.93 16.77 -18.42
C GLY A 405 -13.12 17.56 -17.86
N GLN A 406 -13.93 17.00 -16.94
CA GLN A 406 -15.13 17.68 -16.42
C GLN A 406 -14.94 18.24 -15.01
N THR A 407 -15.17 19.56 -14.89
CA THR A 407 -14.99 20.29 -13.63
C THR A 407 -15.96 19.82 -12.54
N LEU A 408 -17.24 19.59 -12.88
CA LEU A 408 -18.25 19.18 -11.91
C LEU A 408 -17.97 17.77 -11.37
N ALA A 409 -17.69 16.80 -12.25
CA ALA A 409 -17.35 15.43 -11.84
C ALA A 409 -16.13 15.40 -10.91
N ARG A 410 -15.06 16.11 -11.28
CA ARG A 410 -13.84 16.22 -10.47
C ARG A 410 -14.11 16.88 -9.10
N THR A 411 -14.93 17.93 -9.06
CA THR A 411 -15.29 18.62 -7.82
C THR A 411 -16.12 17.73 -6.91
N VAL A 412 -17.12 17.03 -7.46
CA VAL A 412 -17.94 16.07 -6.71
C VAL A 412 -17.09 14.95 -6.13
N ARG A 413 -16.20 14.34 -6.92
CA ARG A 413 -15.27 13.31 -6.45
C ARG A 413 -14.38 13.82 -5.31
N GLY A 414 -13.75 14.99 -5.50
CA GLY A 414 -12.86 15.59 -4.51
C GLY A 414 -13.55 15.90 -3.18
N MET A 415 -14.76 16.48 -3.21
CA MET A 415 -15.51 16.78 -1.99
C MET A 415 -15.97 15.51 -1.25
N MET A 416 -16.19 14.41 -1.98
CA MET A 416 -16.58 13.14 -1.37
C MET A 416 -15.43 12.44 -0.63
N TYR A 417 -14.17 12.86 -0.83
CA TYR A 417 -13.04 12.39 -0.03
C TYR A 417 -13.16 12.77 1.46
N TYR A 418 -13.80 13.90 1.80
CA TYR A 418 -14.09 14.22 3.20
C TYR A 418 -14.95 13.14 3.86
N ARG A 419 -15.99 12.66 3.16
CA ARG A 419 -16.84 11.58 3.65
C ARG A 419 -16.04 10.29 3.85
N ARG A 420 -15.24 9.90 2.86
CA ARG A 420 -14.41 8.68 2.92
C ARG A 420 -13.41 8.76 4.07
N ALA A 421 -12.73 9.89 4.23
CA ALA A 421 -11.76 10.12 5.31
C ALA A 421 -12.42 10.04 6.70
N LEU A 422 -13.61 10.62 6.87
CA LEU A 422 -14.37 10.53 8.13
C LEU A 422 -14.80 9.10 8.46
N MET A 423 -15.21 8.33 7.45
CA MET A 423 -15.54 6.91 7.65
C MET A 423 -14.31 6.12 8.08
N LEU A 424 -13.18 6.29 7.38
CA LEU A 424 -11.94 5.62 7.72
C LEU A 424 -11.48 5.98 9.14
N GLN A 425 -11.43 7.28 9.46
CA GLN A 425 -11.01 7.76 10.77
C GLN A 425 -11.92 7.22 11.88
N SER A 426 -13.25 7.31 11.73
CA SER A 426 -14.19 6.78 12.73
C SER A 426 -14.07 5.28 12.92
N TYR A 427 -13.77 4.53 11.85
CA TYR A 427 -13.57 3.09 11.92
C TYR A 427 -12.29 2.75 12.70
N LEU A 428 -11.18 3.43 12.39
CA LEU A 428 -9.91 3.23 13.07
C LEU A 428 -10.03 3.60 14.57
N GLU A 429 -10.66 4.72 14.91
CA GLU A 429 -10.88 5.14 16.30
C GLU A 429 -11.58 4.08 17.16
N LYS A 430 -12.61 3.42 16.62
CA LYS A 430 -13.35 2.36 17.33
C LYS A 430 -12.56 1.07 17.47
N ARG A 431 -11.80 0.71 16.44
CA ARG A 431 -11.00 -0.51 16.41
C ARG A 431 -9.99 -0.57 17.55
N TYR A 432 -9.41 0.56 17.92
CA TYR A 432 -8.48 0.64 19.06
C TYR A 432 -9.16 0.59 20.43
N LEU A 433 -10.46 0.93 20.51
CA LEU A 433 -11.24 0.84 21.75
C LEU A 433 -11.67 -0.59 22.09
N GLY A 434 -11.82 -1.48 21.10
CA GLY A 434 -12.26 -2.88 21.31
C GLY A 434 -11.18 -3.97 21.22
N GLY A 435 -9.98 -3.66 20.70
CA GLY A 435 -9.07 -4.67 20.16
C GLY A 435 -8.00 -5.28 21.07
N ILE A 436 -8.13 -5.28 22.41
CA ILE A 436 -7.20 -6.04 23.28
C ILE A 436 -7.91 -6.98 24.27
N GLU A 437 -9.19 -6.77 24.58
CA GLU A 437 -9.90 -7.73 25.46
C GLU A 437 -10.31 -9.02 24.71
N ASP A 438 -10.47 -8.95 23.39
CA ASP A 438 -10.74 -10.10 22.55
C ASP A 438 -9.58 -10.29 21.57
N GLY A 439 -8.93 -11.46 21.62
CA GLY A 439 -7.79 -11.84 20.78
C GLY A 439 -8.13 -11.99 19.29
N TYR A 440 -8.65 -10.93 18.66
CA TYR A 440 -8.99 -10.88 17.25
C TYR A 440 -7.74 -11.01 16.37
N SER A 441 -7.81 -11.94 15.43
CA SER A 441 -6.72 -12.32 14.54
C SER A 441 -6.22 -11.17 13.66
N ALA A 442 -4.97 -11.25 13.24
CA ALA A 442 -4.35 -10.36 12.26
C ALA A 442 -5.15 -10.17 10.95
N LEU A 443 -6.14 -11.03 10.64
CA LEU A 443 -6.99 -10.92 9.45
C LEU A 443 -7.80 -9.62 9.39
N GLU A 444 -8.34 -9.14 10.52
CA GLU A 444 -9.08 -7.86 10.46
C GLU A 444 -8.12 -6.71 10.09
N TYR A 445 -6.81 -6.82 10.39
CA TYR A 445 -5.83 -5.74 10.16
C TYR A 445 -5.35 -5.67 8.71
N ILE A 446 -5.51 -6.75 7.97
CA ILE A 446 -5.23 -6.84 6.54
C ILE A 446 -6.38 -6.22 5.74
N ASP A 447 -7.63 -6.40 6.21
CA ASP A 447 -8.80 -5.88 5.52
C ASP A 447 -9.16 -4.44 5.93
N THR A 448 -8.59 -3.47 5.22
CA THR A 448 -9.01 -2.07 5.32
C THR A 448 -10.36 -1.82 4.62
N GLN A 449 -10.97 -2.74 3.88
CA GLN A 449 -12.29 -2.49 3.27
C GLN A 449 -13.44 -2.55 4.28
N GLY A 450 -13.20 -3.04 5.50
CA GLY A 450 -14.19 -3.12 6.56
C GLY A 450 -14.88 -1.79 6.90
N TYR A 451 -14.21 -0.63 6.76
CA TYR A 451 -14.85 0.66 7.04
C TYR A 451 -15.94 1.04 6.04
N GLN A 452 -15.85 0.59 4.78
CA GLN A 452 -16.86 0.87 3.77
C GLN A 452 -18.18 0.15 4.08
N LEU A 453 -18.06 -1.05 4.65
CA LEU A 453 -19.19 -1.90 5.06
C LEU A 453 -19.74 -1.50 6.43
N SER A 454 -18.91 -0.92 7.32
CA SER A 454 -19.29 -0.50 8.67
C SER A 454 -20.50 0.46 8.67
N PRO A 455 -21.67 0.04 9.20
CA PRO A 455 -22.83 0.93 9.32
C PRO A 455 -22.56 2.11 10.26
N ASP A 456 -21.79 1.86 11.30
CA ASP A 456 -21.42 2.84 12.31
C ASP A 456 -20.53 3.95 11.77
N ALA A 457 -19.46 3.59 11.04
CA ALA A 457 -18.57 4.57 10.43
C ALA A 457 -19.31 5.43 9.41
N ARG A 458 -20.22 4.82 8.64
CA ARG A 458 -21.13 5.53 7.72
C ARG A 458 -22.02 6.52 8.45
N ALA A 459 -22.70 6.08 9.51
CA ALA A 459 -23.59 6.93 10.29
C ALA A 459 -22.84 8.11 10.91
N GLN A 460 -21.64 7.90 11.43
CA GLN A 460 -20.80 8.99 11.95
C GLN A 460 -20.41 9.98 10.84
N ALA A 461 -19.91 9.50 9.70
CA ALA A 461 -19.55 10.37 8.59
C ALA A 461 -20.75 11.19 8.08
N ASP A 462 -21.93 10.58 7.96
CA ASP A 462 -23.15 11.24 7.48
C ASP A 462 -23.72 12.24 8.50
N LEU A 463 -23.44 12.08 9.80
CA LEU A 463 -23.75 13.08 10.83
C LEU A 463 -22.80 14.29 10.77
N LYS A 464 -21.55 14.08 10.32
CA LYS A 464 -20.49 15.10 10.35
C LYS A 464 -20.32 15.85 9.03
N PHE A 465 -20.63 15.23 7.90
CA PHE A 465 -20.42 15.82 6.59
C PHE A 465 -21.64 15.67 5.70
N THR A 466 -22.15 16.79 5.20
CA THR A 466 -23.21 16.83 4.19
C THR A 466 -22.70 17.49 2.93
N TYR A 467 -22.86 16.82 1.79
CA TYR A 467 -22.57 17.41 0.48
C TYR A 467 -23.85 17.61 -0.33
N VAL A 468 -24.04 18.84 -0.82
CA VAL A 468 -25.20 19.25 -1.61
C VAL A 468 -24.75 19.75 -2.97
N VAL A 469 -25.16 19.04 -4.02
CA VAL A 469 -25.01 19.47 -5.42
C VAL A 469 -26.34 20.04 -5.89
N SER A 470 -26.34 21.31 -6.31
CA SER A 470 -27.55 22.02 -6.68
C SER A 470 -27.52 22.46 -8.14
N CYS A 471 -28.34 21.81 -8.95
CA CYS A 471 -28.60 22.23 -10.32
C CYS A 471 -29.79 23.19 -10.39
N GLN A 472 -29.61 24.34 -11.02
CA GLN A 472 -30.69 25.31 -11.19
C GLN A 472 -31.82 24.79 -12.10
N ILE A 473 -31.50 23.96 -13.12
CA ILE A 473 -32.46 23.48 -14.12
C ILE A 473 -32.78 21.98 -14.02
N TYR A 474 -32.36 21.29 -12.96
CA TYR A 474 -32.53 19.82 -12.85
C TYR A 474 -34.00 19.39 -12.90
N GLY A 475 -34.92 20.21 -12.36
CA GLY A 475 -36.35 19.94 -12.48
C GLY A 475 -36.81 19.87 -13.95
N GLN A 476 -36.30 20.77 -14.79
CA GLN A 476 -36.58 20.79 -16.22
C GLN A 476 -35.88 19.65 -16.95
N GLN A 477 -34.60 19.39 -16.64
CA GLN A 477 -33.84 18.26 -17.21
C GLN A 477 -34.51 16.92 -16.91
N LYS A 478 -34.96 16.71 -15.66
CA LYS A 478 -35.68 15.49 -15.27
C LYS A 478 -37.03 15.35 -15.97
N GLN A 479 -37.77 16.45 -16.14
CA GLN A 479 -39.04 16.44 -16.89
C GLN A 479 -38.83 16.09 -18.37
N ARG A 480 -37.76 16.62 -18.96
CA ARG A 480 -37.37 16.38 -20.36
C ARG A 480 -36.64 15.06 -20.59
N LYS A 481 -36.38 14.27 -19.53
CA LYS A 481 -35.55 13.05 -19.55
C LYS A 481 -34.17 13.30 -20.19
N ALA A 482 -33.60 14.47 -19.90
CA ALA A 482 -32.29 14.85 -20.42
C ALA A 482 -31.18 13.97 -19.80
N PRO A 483 -30.14 13.59 -20.57
CA PRO A 483 -29.08 12.68 -20.11
C PRO A 483 -28.34 13.21 -18.87
N GLU A 484 -28.19 14.52 -18.73
CA GLU A 484 -27.50 15.18 -17.62
C GLU A 484 -28.16 14.88 -16.27
N ALA A 485 -29.49 14.73 -16.24
CA ALA A 485 -30.20 14.38 -15.02
C ALA A 485 -29.96 12.92 -14.60
N ALA A 486 -29.74 12.02 -15.55
CA ALA A 486 -29.38 10.63 -15.29
C ALA A 486 -27.91 10.52 -14.89
N ASP A 487 -27.02 11.21 -15.59
CA ASP A 487 -25.58 11.23 -15.32
C ASP A 487 -25.27 11.79 -13.92
N ILE A 488 -26.01 12.81 -13.46
CA ILE A 488 -25.81 13.31 -12.10
C ILE A 488 -26.34 12.36 -11.03
N ALA A 489 -27.42 11.62 -11.30
CA ALA A 489 -27.90 10.60 -10.40
C ALA A 489 -26.87 9.46 -10.31
N LEU A 490 -26.28 9.07 -11.44
CA LEU A 490 -25.25 8.06 -11.53
C LEU A 490 -23.96 8.47 -10.79
N LEU A 491 -23.45 9.68 -11.06
CA LEU A 491 -22.28 10.24 -10.37
C LEU A 491 -22.47 10.26 -8.84
N LEU A 492 -23.66 10.63 -8.36
CA LEU A 492 -23.96 10.64 -6.93
C LEU A 492 -24.14 9.23 -6.34
N GLN A 493 -24.61 8.26 -7.12
CA GLN A 493 -24.71 6.85 -6.73
C GLN A 493 -23.34 6.20 -6.61
N GLU A 494 -22.45 6.41 -7.57
CA GLU A 494 -21.06 5.93 -7.49
C GLU A 494 -20.36 6.45 -6.24
N MET A 495 -20.59 7.72 -5.89
CA MET A 495 -19.98 8.31 -4.69
C MET A 495 -20.68 7.90 -3.38
N ARG A 496 -21.90 7.35 -3.45
CA ARG A 496 -22.70 6.87 -2.30
C ARG A 496 -23.49 5.61 -2.67
N PRO A 497 -22.88 4.41 -2.62
CA PRO A 497 -23.57 3.18 -2.96
C PRO A 497 -24.76 2.84 -2.02
N PHE A 498 -24.82 3.45 -0.82
CA PHE A 498 -25.87 3.20 0.16
C PHE A 498 -26.35 4.50 0.88
N GLY A 499 -27.27 5.27 0.28
CA GLY A 499 -28.11 6.22 1.05
C GLY A 499 -28.39 7.62 0.46
N LEU A 500 -29.69 7.93 0.33
CA LEU A 500 -30.37 9.22 0.11
C LEU A 500 -29.66 10.31 -0.72
N LEU A 501 -30.08 10.46 -1.98
CA LEU A 501 -29.95 11.71 -2.71
C LEU A 501 -30.86 12.79 -2.07
N SER A 502 -30.26 13.70 -1.31
CA SER A 502 -30.88 14.96 -0.94
C SER A 502 -30.81 15.92 -2.12
N TYR A 503 -31.68 15.72 -3.11
CA TYR A 503 -31.99 16.79 -4.05
C TYR A 503 -32.65 17.94 -3.31
N MET A 504 -32.45 19.19 -3.74
CA MET A 504 -33.12 20.36 -3.17
C MET A 504 -34.65 20.21 -3.04
N LYS A 505 -35.30 19.35 -3.84
CA LYS A 505 -36.73 19.01 -3.63
C LYS A 505 -37.02 18.28 -2.31
N ARG A 506 -36.11 17.47 -1.76
CA ARG A 506 -36.25 16.83 -0.44
C ARG A 506 -35.76 17.71 0.71
N MET A 507 -34.79 18.60 0.48
CA MET A 507 -34.28 19.48 1.53
C MET A 507 -35.27 20.59 1.91
N VAL A 508 -36.05 21.10 0.94
CA VAL A 508 -37.14 22.06 1.22
C VAL A 508 -38.18 21.47 2.18
N TYR A 509 -38.51 20.18 2.09
CA TYR A 509 -39.45 19.54 3.02
C TYR A 509 -38.87 19.24 4.41
N ARG A 510 -37.55 19.11 4.56
CA ARG A 510 -36.93 18.81 5.87
C ARG A 510 -36.63 20.07 6.69
N VAL A 511 -36.40 21.22 6.03
CA VAL A 511 -36.11 22.50 6.70
C VAL A 511 -37.39 23.26 7.05
N MET A 512 -38.50 23.08 6.34
CA MET A 512 -39.79 23.73 6.67
C MET A 512 -40.70 22.95 7.63
N GLY A 513 -40.21 21.86 8.24
CA GLY A 513 -40.98 21.07 9.22
C GLY A 513 -40.57 21.25 10.69
N LYS A 514 -39.57 22.11 10.96
CA LYS A 514 -39.11 22.48 12.32
C LYS A 514 -38.63 23.93 12.36
N LEU A 515 -39.50 24.83 11.93
CA LEU A 515 -39.52 26.23 12.34
C LEU A 515 -40.93 26.57 12.78
#